data_AF-A0AAN8NNK6-F1
#
_entry.id   AF-A0AAN8NNK6-F1
#
_cell.length_a   1.000
_cell.length_b   1.000
_cell.length_c   1.000
_cell.angle_alpha   90.00
_cell.angle_beta   90.00
_cell.angle_gamma   90.00
#
_symmetry.space_group_name_H-M   'P 1'
#
loop_
_entity.id
_entity.type
_entity.pdbx_description
1 polymer ?
#
loop_
_entity_poly.entity_id
_entity_poly.type
_entity_poly.pdbx_seq_one_letter_code
_entity_poly.pdbx_strand_id
1 'polypeptide(L)'
;MPTIQDLPNEILLNITNDLSYVACRSLSMTCRSFRVRLPLPRSNYTIHDLLEIETWTKYHPAKNRPNGSQQPTSEDYFACSSCLKIKSSDNFSDSMMKGSKGKFANGSDISTDRRFCIPCGMRTNMYSPGVKLWYGGGKRRFGFVCKVCGQFEKFEVRDAIDRNGFMSKDPKCPRCMTLPQRILFGSTIPRLPRMRRTG
;
A
#
# COMPACT_ATOMS: atom_id res chain seq x y z
N MET A 1 38.14 1.21 21.68
CA MET A 1 37.79 -0.09 21.06
C MET A 1 37.50 0.18 19.59
N PRO A 2 38.04 -0.62 18.66
CA PRO A 2 37.75 -0.45 17.24
C PRO A 2 36.27 -0.72 16.97
N THR A 3 35.66 0.14 16.17
CA THR A 3 34.29 0.04 15.68
C THR A 3 34.29 -0.38 14.21
N ILE A 4 33.15 -0.82 13.70
CA ILE A 4 32.99 -1.14 12.27
C ILE A 4 33.31 0.07 11.35
N GLN A 5 33.22 1.30 11.85
CA GLN A 5 33.52 2.50 11.07
C GLN A 5 35.03 2.69 10.87
N ASP A 6 35.85 2.08 11.72
CA ASP A 6 37.30 2.13 11.68
C ASP A 6 37.90 1.13 10.68
N LEU A 7 37.05 0.30 10.04
CA LEU A 7 37.48 -0.64 9.01
C LEU A 7 37.91 0.09 7.72
N PRO A 8 38.94 -0.42 7.02
CA PRO A 8 39.29 0.03 5.67
C PRO A 8 38.11 -0.08 4.70
N ASN A 9 38.12 0.76 3.66
CA ASN A 9 37.03 0.80 2.67
C ASN A 9 36.88 -0.54 1.95
N GLU A 10 37.98 -1.23 1.68
CA GLU A 10 38.02 -2.52 1.00
C GLU A 10 37.25 -3.59 1.79
N ILE A 11 37.44 -3.62 3.12
CA ILE A 11 36.73 -4.55 4.00
C ILE A 11 35.24 -4.20 4.08
N LEU A 12 34.92 -2.90 4.17
CA LEU A 12 33.52 -2.45 4.15
C LEU A 12 32.81 -2.80 2.84
N LEU A 13 33.49 -2.63 1.70
CA LEU A 13 32.95 -2.96 0.38
C LEU A 13 32.70 -4.47 0.25
N ASN A 14 33.63 -5.30 0.70
CA ASN A 14 33.46 -6.74 0.73
C ASN A 14 32.25 -7.16 1.58
N ILE A 15 32.11 -6.59 2.78
CA ILE A 15 30.93 -6.84 3.63
C ILE A 15 29.65 -6.44 2.88
N THR A 16 29.61 -5.26 2.24
CA THR A 16 28.41 -4.81 1.54
C THR A 16 28.06 -5.61 0.28
N ASN A 17 29.04 -6.26 -0.35
CA ASN A 17 28.78 -7.12 -1.51
C ASN A 17 27.95 -8.37 -1.14
N ASP A 18 28.06 -8.82 0.11
CA ASP A 18 27.32 -9.97 0.63
C ASP A 18 25.95 -9.59 1.24
N LEU A 19 25.67 -8.29 1.36
CA LEU A 19 24.42 -7.79 1.94
C LEU A 19 23.32 -7.63 0.89
N SER A 20 22.07 -7.92 1.29
CA SER A 20 20.90 -7.59 0.48
C SER A 20 20.81 -6.07 0.25
N TYR A 21 20.12 -5.67 -0.83
CA TYR A 21 19.84 -4.25 -1.07
C TYR A 21 19.24 -3.56 0.15
N VAL A 22 18.33 -4.26 0.85
CA VAL A 22 17.61 -3.76 2.02
C VAL A 22 18.53 -3.63 3.23
N ALA A 23 19.42 -4.59 3.45
CA ALA A 23 20.44 -4.51 4.50
C ALA A 23 21.41 -3.35 4.26
N CYS A 24 21.94 -3.19 3.04
CA CYS A 24 22.76 -2.05 2.66
C CYS A 24 22.03 -0.72 2.86
N ARG A 25 20.76 -0.65 2.46
CA ARG A 25 19.94 0.55 2.65
C ARG A 25 19.73 0.86 4.13
N SER A 26 19.45 -0.15 4.96
CA SER A 26 19.32 0.00 6.41
C SER A 26 20.61 0.56 7.02
N LEU A 27 21.76 -0.02 6.67
CA LEU A 27 23.07 0.41 7.15
C LEU A 27 23.39 1.86 6.74
N SER A 28 23.03 2.26 5.52
CA SER A 28 23.18 3.65 5.06
C SER A 28 22.34 4.66 5.85
N MET A 29 21.31 4.21 6.57
CA MET A 29 20.43 5.06 7.38
C MET A 29 20.86 5.13 8.85
N THR A 30 21.81 4.31 9.31
CA THR A 30 22.23 4.31 10.73
C THR A 30 23.21 5.45 11.04
N CYS A 31 24.12 5.80 10.13
CA CYS A 31 25.05 6.91 10.33
C CYS A 31 25.48 7.60 9.02
N ARG A 32 25.95 8.84 9.15
CA ARG A 32 26.42 9.65 8.01
C ARG A 32 27.62 9.02 7.30
N SER A 33 28.53 8.38 8.05
CA SER A 33 29.72 7.72 7.50
C SER A 33 29.33 6.63 6.51
N PHE A 34 28.47 5.70 6.91
CA PHE A 34 27.97 4.64 6.03
C PHE A 34 27.14 5.17 4.86
N ARG A 35 26.33 6.21 5.07
CA ARG A 35 25.58 6.84 3.99
C ARG A 35 26.46 7.34 2.84
N VAL A 36 27.66 7.81 3.15
CA VAL A 36 28.61 8.37 2.17
C VAL A 36 29.51 7.27 1.60
N ARG A 37 29.99 6.35 2.44
CA ARG A 37 30.99 5.35 2.07
C ARG A 37 30.40 4.13 1.36
N LEU A 38 29.16 3.75 1.64
CA LEU A 38 28.59 2.51 1.13
C LEU A 38 27.81 2.77 -0.15
N PRO A 39 28.26 2.24 -1.30
CA PRO A 39 27.44 2.27 -2.50
C PRO A 39 26.20 1.40 -2.29
N LEU A 40 25.05 1.84 -2.81
CA LEU A 40 23.92 0.93 -2.90
C LEU A 40 24.23 -0.11 -3.99
N PRO A 41 23.93 -1.40 -3.77
CA PRO A 41 24.22 -2.46 -4.75
C PRO A 41 23.61 -2.21 -6.14
N ARG A 42 22.54 -1.41 -6.19
CA ARG A 42 21.82 -1.03 -7.41
C ARG A 42 21.08 0.29 -7.23
N SER A 43 20.82 0.99 -8.34
CA SER A 43 20.12 2.28 -8.37
C SER A 43 18.60 2.16 -8.17
N ASN A 44 18.02 1.03 -8.57
CA ASN A 44 16.58 0.77 -8.50
C ASN A 44 16.28 -0.46 -7.64
N TYR A 45 15.23 -0.34 -6.80
CA TYR A 45 14.72 -1.44 -5.98
C TYR A 45 13.58 -2.18 -6.69
N THR A 46 13.39 -3.45 -6.33
CA THR A 46 12.31 -4.33 -6.80
C THR A 46 11.20 -4.46 -5.76
N ILE A 47 10.11 -5.14 -6.12
CA ILE A 47 9.06 -5.49 -5.16
C ILE A 47 9.59 -6.37 -4.02
N HIS A 48 10.54 -7.28 -4.29
CA HIS A 48 11.12 -8.14 -3.25
C HIS A 48 11.83 -7.33 -2.16
N ASP A 49 12.56 -6.28 -2.54
CA ASP A 49 13.18 -5.38 -1.54
C ASP A 49 12.11 -4.68 -0.68
N LEU A 50 11.00 -4.26 -1.30
CA LEU A 50 9.91 -3.63 -0.56
C LEU A 50 9.19 -4.60 0.37
N LEU A 51 9.03 -5.86 -0.04
CA LEU A 51 8.43 -6.89 0.79
C LEU A 51 9.32 -7.18 2.01
N GLU A 52 10.65 -7.20 1.83
CA GLU A 52 11.58 -7.32 2.95
C GLU A 52 11.51 -6.06 3.86
N ILE A 53 11.52 -4.84 3.31
CA ILE A 53 11.35 -3.60 4.08
C ILE A 53 10.01 -3.56 4.84
N GLU A 54 8.94 -4.06 4.24
CA GLU A 54 7.60 -4.15 4.84
C GLU A 54 7.59 -4.96 6.15
N THR A 55 8.55 -5.87 6.34
CA THR A 55 8.68 -6.68 7.57
C THR A 55 9.36 -5.94 8.73
N TRP A 56 9.97 -4.78 8.48
CA TRP A 56 10.63 -4.01 9.53
C TRP A 56 9.62 -3.55 10.60
N THR A 57 10.06 -3.48 11.85
CA THR A 57 9.20 -3.18 13.02
C THR A 57 8.32 -1.94 12.83
N LYS A 58 8.87 -0.89 12.21
CA LYS A 58 8.15 0.36 11.92
C LYS A 58 6.96 0.18 10.97
N TYR A 59 7.05 -0.78 10.04
CA TYR A 59 6.06 -1.01 8.99
C TYR A 59 5.16 -2.21 9.27
N HIS A 60 5.52 -3.03 10.26
CA HIS A 60 4.75 -4.19 10.69
C HIS A 60 4.60 -4.27 12.22
N PRO A 61 3.94 -3.28 12.84
CA PRO A 61 3.69 -3.31 14.29
C PRO A 61 2.86 -4.54 14.69
N ALA A 62 2.03 -5.08 13.80
CA ALA A 62 1.23 -6.28 14.08
C ALA A 62 2.07 -7.54 14.39
N LYS A 63 3.34 -7.63 13.95
CA LYS A 63 4.21 -8.79 14.22
C LYS A 63 4.46 -9.00 15.72
N ASN A 64 4.54 -7.91 16.48
CA ASN A 64 4.85 -7.93 17.91
C ASN A 64 3.59 -8.05 18.79
N ARG A 65 2.40 -8.14 18.19
CA ARG A 65 1.14 -8.28 18.93
C ARG A 65 0.89 -9.74 19.30
N PRO A 66 0.15 -10.00 20.40
CA PRO A 66 -0.21 -11.36 20.79
C PRO A 66 -0.90 -12.15 19.66
N ASN A 67 -0.68 -13.46 19.63
CA ASN A 67 -1.34 -14.36 18.68
C ASN A 67 -2.86 -14.16 18.69
N GLY A 68 -3.47 -14.09 17.50
CA GLY A 68 -4.90 -13.76 17.33
C GLY A 68 -5.23 -12.27 17.20
N SER A 69 -4.30 -11.36 17.53
CA SER A 69 -4.48 -9.90 17.39
C SER A 69 -3.63 -9.26 16.27
N GLN A 70 -3.06 -10.09 15.40
CA GLN A 70 -2.16 -9.69 14.32
C GLN A 70 -2.89 -9.15 13.08
N GLN A 71 -4.17 -8.80 13.19
CA GLN A 71 -4.89 -8.19 12.09
C GLN A 71 -4.26 -6.83 11.72
N PRO A 72 -4.14 -6.50 10.43
CA PRO A 72 -3.63 -5.21 10.00
C PRO A 72 -4.48 -4.06 10.54
N THR A 73 -3.83 -3.05 11.12
CA THR A 73 -4.46 -1.79 11.51
C THR A 73 -4.04 -0.68 10.54
N SER A 74 -4.53 0.56 10.75
CA SER A 74 -4.11 1.73 9.95
C SER A 74 -2.61 2.04 10.04
N GLU A 75 -1.94 1.52 11.06
CA GLU A 75 -0.51 1.67 11.31
C GLU A 75 0.33 0.63 10.55
N ASP A 76 -0.28 -0.42 10.02
CA ASP A 76 0.41 -1.38 9.17
C ASP A 76 0.60 -0.81 7.77
N TYR A 77 1.78 -1.06 7.21
CA TYR A 77 2.14 -0.66 5.86
C TYR A 77 2.36 -1.88 4.97
N PHE A 78 2.11 -1.73 3.69
CA PHE A 78 2.19 -2.79 2.70
C PHE A 78 2.85 -2.27 1.41
N ALA A 79 3.64 -3.11 0.75
CA ALA A 79 4.24 -2.85 -0.54
C ALA A 79 3.20 -3.03 -1.65
N CYS A 80 3.25 -2.12 -2.62
CA CYS A 80 2.47 -2.20 -3.85
C CYS A 80 3.40 -2.51 -5.02
N SER A 81 3.17 -3.61 -5.71
CA SER A 81 3.98 -4.03 -6.85
C SER A 81 3.78 -3.17 -8.10
N SER A 82 2.59 -2.62 -8.31
CA SER A 82 2.34 -1.76 -9.47
C SER A 82 3.03 -0.39 -9.41
N CYS A 83 3.20 0.21 -8.22
CA CYS A 83 3.84 1.53 -8.09
C CYS A 83 5.15 1.54 -7.32
N LEU A 84 5.59 0.35 -6.88
CA LEU A 84 6.80 0.14 -6.07
C LEU A 84 6.88 1.13 -4.90
N LYS A 85 5.83 1.19 -4.07
CA LYS A 85 5.81 2.04 -2.87
C LYS A 85 5.26 1.28 -1.66
N ILE A 86 5.84 1.56 -0.50
CA ILE A 86 5.26 1.22 0.81
C ILE A 86 4.13 2.21 1.10
N LYS A 87 2.94 1.72 1.44
CA LYS A 87 1.77 2.54 1.79
C LYS A 87 1.01 1.97 2.97
N SER A 88 0.35 2.84 3.72
CA SER A 88 -0.55 2.41 4.81
C SER A 88 -1.65 1.47 4.29
N SER A 89 -2.08 0.54 5.14
CA SER A 89 -3.21 -0.38 4.94
C SER A 89 -4.48 0.29 4.43
N ASP A 90 -4.69 1.58 4.72
CA ASP A 90 -5.80 2.38 4.22
C ASP A 90 -5.80 2.59 2.69
N ASN A 91 -4.71 2.18 2.02
CA ASN A 91 -4.57 2.18 0.58
C ASN A 91 -4.73 0.78 -0.03
N PHE A 92 -5.04 -0.26 0.73
CA PHE A 92 -5.19 -1.63 0.22
C PHE A 92 -6.55 -2.19 0.59
N SER A 93 -7.16 -2.95 -0.33
CA SER A 93 -8.36 -3.71 0.00
C SER A 93 -8.01 -4.89 0.91
N ASP A 94 -8.97 -5.33 1.72
CA ASP A 94 -8.77 -6.45 2.65
C ASP A 94 -8.32 -7.73 1.95
N SER A 95 -8.84 -7.99 0.74
CA SER A 95 -8.42 -9.11 -0.10
C SER A 95 -6.95 -9.04 -0.55
N MET A 96 -6.32 -7.86 -0.48
CA MET A 96 -4.90 -7.65 -0.76
C MET A 96 -4.03 -7.76 0.50
N MET A 97 -4.63 -7.86 1.69
CA MET A 97 -3.93 -7.93 2.98
C MET A 97 -4.16 -9.25 3.73
N LYS A 98 -5.05 -10.10 3.23
CA LYS A 98 -5.46 -11.39 3.84
C LYS A 98 -5.11 -12.56 2.93
N GLY A 99 -5.17 -13.78 3.50
CA GLY A 99 -4.89 -15.03 2.77
C GLY A 99 -3.46 -15.08 2.24
N SER A 100 -3.29 -15.66 1.05
CA SER A 100 -1.98 -15.83 0.37
C SER A 100 -1.27 -14.51 0.03
N LYS A 101 -2.00 -13.39 0.01
CA LYS A 101 -1.44 -12.04 -0.21
C LYS A 101 -1.12 -11.30 1.09
N GLY A 102 -1.42 -11.89 2.24
CA GLY A 102 -1.15 -11.29 3.55
C GLY A 102 0.32 -11.39 3.94
N LYS A 103 0.73 -10.63 4.96
CA LYS A 103 2.09 -10.67 5.52
C LYS A 103 2.44 -12.00 6.20
N PHE A 104 1.43 -12.65 6.76
CA PHE A 104 1.55 -13.94 7.45
C PHE A 104 1.23 -15.12 6.53
N ALA A 105 1.14 -14.90 5.21
CA ALA A 105 1.09 -16.03 4.28
C ALA A 105 2.37 -16.85 4.47
N ASN A 106 2.24 -18.15 4.75
CA ASN A 106 3.39 -19.04 4.89
C ASN A 106 4.27 -18.86 3.64
N GLY A 107 5.56 -18.55 3.86
CA GLY A 107 6.47 -17.86 2.93
C GLY A 107 6.79 -18.52 1.58
N SER A 108 5.98 -19.47 1.10
CA SER A 108 6.10 -20.09 -0.22
C SER A 108 5.19 -19.48 -1.28
N ASP A 109 4.26 -18.57 -0.92
CA ASP A 109 3.22 -18.13 -1.85
C ASP A 109 3.61 -16.91 -2.71
N ILE A 110 3.75 -17.18 -4.02
CA ILE A 110 4.08 -16.32 -5.19
C ILE A 110 2.99 -15.23 -5.45
N SER A 111 2.28 -14.78 -4.43
CA SER A 111 1.13 -13.87 -4.59
C SER A 111 1.23 -12.57 -3.81
N THR A 112 2.18 -12.45 -2.87
CA THR A 112 2.45 -11.20 -2.14
C THR A 112 3.05 -10.12 -3.05
N ASP A 113 3.87 -10.52 -4.02
CA ASP A 113 4.37 -9.70 -5.12
C ASP A 113 3.27 -9.24 -6.10
N ARG A 114 2.07 -9.84 -6.04
CA ARG A 114 0.89 -9.41 -6.81
C ARG A 114 0.02 -8.40 -6.07
N ARG A 115 0.45 -7.93 -4.89
CA ARG A 115 -0.31 -6.95 -4.12
C ARG A 115 -0.25 -5.56 -4.76
N PHE A 116 -1.41 -4.95 -4.97
CA PHE A 116 -1.51 -3.58 -5.45
C PHE A 116 -2.39 -2.72 -4.56
N CYS A 117 -2.05 -1.44 -4.46
CA CYS A 117 -2.87 -0.49 -3.73
C CYS A 117 -4.12 -0.12 -4.53
N ILE A 118 -5.19 0.26 -3.84
CA ILE A 118 -6.47 0.69 -4.41
C ILE A 118 -6.26 1.72 -5.53
N PRO A 119 -5.48 2.81 -5.35
CA PRO A 119 -5.24 3.76 -6.44
C PRO A 119 -4.59 3.15 -7.69
N CYS A 120 -3.74 2.13 -7.55
CA CYS A 120 -3.17 1.44 -8.70
C CYS A 120 -4.20 0.54 -9.36
N GLY A 121 -4.94 -0.26 -8.58
CA GLY A 121 -6.03 -1.09 -9.10
C GLY A 121 -7.10 -0.27 -9.82
N MET A 122 -7.43 0.93 -9.33
CA MET A 122 -8.31 1.88 -10.01
C MET A 122 -7.73 2.35 -11.35
N ARG A 123 -6.43 2.66 -11.39
CA ARG A 123 -5.77 3.16 -12.60
C ARG A 123 -5.71 2.09 -13.68
N THR A 124 -5.51 0.84 -13.28
CA THR A 124 -5.38 -0.34 -14.16
C THR A 124 -6.70 -1.11 -14.33
N ASN A 125 -7.84 -0.54 -13.92
CA ASN A 125 -9.18 -1.13 -14.04
C ASN A 125 -9.32 -2.54 -13.44
N MET A 126 -8.56 -2.85 -12.38
CA MET A 126 -8.65 -4.14 -11.67
C MET A 126 -9.89 -4.25 -10.78
N TYR A 127 -10.61 -3.14 -10.58
CA TYR A 127 -11.86 -3.11 -9.82
C TYR A 127 -12.99 -2.67 -10.74
N SER A 128 -14.00 -3.52 -10.88
CA SER A 128 -15.18 -3.24 -11.70
C SER A 128 -16.00 -2.08 -11.13
N PRO A 129 -16.57 -1.21 -11.98
CA PRO A 129 -17.49 -0.18 -11.53
C PRO A 129 -18.68 -0.76 -10.73
N GLY A 130 -19.02 -0.14 -9.61
CA GLY A 130 -20.06 -0.59 -8.69
C GLY A 130 -19.57 -1.54 -7.58
N VAL A 131 -18.34 -2.05 -7.66
CA VAL A 131 -17.84 -3.00 -6.65
C VAL A 131 -17.64 -2.35 -5.29
N LYS A 132 -18.06 -3.04 -4.23
CA LYS A 132 -17.77 -2.69 -2.84
C LYS A 132 -16.45 -3.31 -2.40
N LEU A 133 -15.58 -2.51 -1.79
CA LEU A 133 -14.29 -2.95 -1.28
C LEU A 133 -14.19 -2.66 0.21
N TRP A 134 -13.93 -3.69 1.01
CA TRP A 134 -13.42 -3.52 2.37
C TRP A 134 -11.94 -3.14 2.30
N TYR A 135 -11.51 -2.21 3.15
CA TYR A 135 -10.13 -1.72 3.15
C TYR A 135 -9.68 -1.29 4.55
N GLY A 136 -8.37 -1.10 4.73
CA GLY A 136 -7.81 -0.64 6.01
C GLY A 136 -7.76 -1.71 7.11
N GLY A 137 -8.04 -2.97 6.79
CA GLY A 137 -7.87 -4.11 7.69
C GLY A 137 -8.94 -4.15 8.78
N GLY A 138 -8.53 -4.23 10.05
CA GLY A 138 -9.43 -4.43 11.19
C GLY A 138 -10.45 -3.30 11.44
N LYS A 139 -10.33 -2.14 10.79
CA LYS A 139 -11.17 -0.95 11.05
C LYS A 139 -12.60 -0.99 10.47
N ARG A 140 -13.08 -2.13 9.96
CA ARG A 140 -14.41 -2.29 9.32
C ARG A 140 -14.73 -1.18 8.28
N ARG A 141 -13.73 -0.60 7.60
CA ARG A 141 -13.97 0.45 6.61
C ARG A 141 -14.34 -0.17 5.27
N PHE A 142 -15.23 0.49 4.53
CA PHE A 142 -15.53 0.11 3.16
C PHE A 142 -15.65 1.32 2.26
N GLY A 143 -15.46 1.08 0.96
CA GLY A 143 -15.72 2.05 -0.08
C GLY A 143 -16.31 1.36 -1.29
N PHE A 144 -16.62 2.12 -2.33
CA PHE A 144 -17.07 1.55 -3.60
C PHE A 144 -16.42 2.25 -4.79
N VAL A 145 -16.39 1.56 -5.92
CA VAL A 145 -16.03 2.15 -7.21
C VAL A 145 -17.27 2.74 -7.85
N CYS A 146 -17.27 4.05 -8.12
CA CYS A 146 -18.42 4.71 -8.74
C CYS A 146 -18.72 4.11 -10.12
N LYS A 147 -20.00 3.75 -10.37
CA LYS A 147 -20.43 3.20 -11.67
C LYS A 147 -20.21 4.13 -12.86
N VAL A 148 -20.18 5.44 -12.63
CA VAL A 148 -20.07 6.46 -13.70
C VAL A 148 -18.62 6.80 -14.00
N CYS A 149 -17.87 7.31 -13.02
CA CYS A 149 -16.53 7.83 -13.24
C CYS A 149 -15.41 6.83 -12.91
N GLY A 150 -15.76 5.65 -12.40
CA GLY A 150 -14.79 4.63 -11.98
C GLY A 150 -13.86 5.09 -10.87
N GLN A 151 -14.18 6.14 -10.11
CA GLN A 151 -13.37 6.58 -8.98
C GLN A 151 -13.76 5.83 -7.70
N PHE A 152 -12.77 5.59 -6.83
CA PHE A 152 -13.01 4.97 -5.53
C PHE A 152 -13.42 6.01 -4.49
N GLU A 153 -14.58 5.80 -3.87
CA GLU A 153 -15.11 6.65 -2.81
C GLU A 153 -15.07 5.89 -1.47
N LYS A 154 -14.57 6.57 -0.43
CA LYS A 154 -14.39 5.99 0.91
C LYS A 154 -15.56 6.37 1.81
N PHE A 155 -16.01 5.42 2.63
CA PHE A 155 -17.03 5.66 3.66
C PHE A 155 -16.53 5.19 5.02
N GLU A 156 -16.94 5.89 6.07
CA GLU A 156 -16.73 5.44 7.44
C GLU A 156 -17.98 4.69 7.93
N VAL A 157 -17.80 3.74 8.85
CA VAL A 157 -18.91 2.91 9.36
C VAL A 157 -19.97 3.75 10.08
N ARG A 158 -19.59 4.91 10.62
CA ARG A 158 -20.56 5.88 11.17
C ARG A 158 -21.54 6.36 10.10
N ASP A 159 -21.11 6.50 8.84
CA ASP A 159 -21.98 6.84 7.70
C ASP A 159 -22.83 5.66 7.20
N ALA A 160 -22.59 4.46 7.72
CA ALA A 160 -23.20 3.21 7.28
C ALA A 160 -24.36 2.75 8.16
N ILE A 161 -24.43 3.18 9.43
CA ILE A 161 -25.58 2.92 10.29
C ILE A 161 -26.84 3.61 9.71
N ASP A 162 -26.69 4.80 9.11
CA ASP A 162 -27.77 5.48 8.36
C ASP A 162 -28.08 4.86 6.99
N ARG A 163 -27.18 4.02 6.43
CA ARG A 163 -27.25 3.53 5.05
C ARG A 163 -27.27 2.01 4.90
N ASN A 164 -27.39 1.25 5.98
CA ASN A 164 -27.54 -0.21 5.91
C ASN A 164 -28.82 -0.65 5.17
N GLY A 165 -29.77 0.27 4.91
CA GLY A 165 -30.91 0.06 4.02
C GLY A 165 -30.77 0.64 2.59
N PHE A 166 -29.68 1.33 2.25
CA PHE A 166 -29.66 2.25 1.09
C PHE A 166 -28.35 2.26 0.27
N MET A 167 -27.59 1.16 0.20
CA MET A 167 -26.64 1.01 -0.92
C MET A 167 -27.44 0.61 -2.16
N SER A 168 -27.84 1.62 -2.94
CA SER A 168 -28.42 1.44 -4.28
C SER A 168 -27.62 0.42 -5.08
N LYS A 169 -28.31 -0.39 -5.90
CA LYS A 169 -27.69 -1.32 -6.87
C LYS A 169 -26.68 -0.61 -7.79
N ASP A 170 -26.78 0.71 -7.90
CA ASP A 170 -25.92 1.57 -8.71
C ASP A 170 -25.24 2.67 -7.86
N PRO A 171 -24.16 2.36 -7.13
CA PRO A 171 -23.52 3.34 -6.28
C PRO A 171 -22.77 4.40 -7.12
N LYS A 172 -23.15 5.67 -6.92
CA LYS A 172 -22.56 6.85 -7.56
C LYS A 172 -21.85 7.69 -6.51
N CYS A 173 -20.66 8.21 -6.82
CA CYS A 173 -19.99 9.14 -5.91
C CYS A 173 -20.78 10.47 -5.85
N PRO A 174 -20.62 11.28 -4.79
CA PRO A 174 -21.37 12.54 -4.62
C PRO A 174 -21.33 13.44 -5.85
N ARG A 175 -20.17 13.52 -6.52
CA ARG A 175 -19.99 14.30 -7.75
C ARG A 175 -20.83 13.81 -8.92
N CYS A 176 -20.98 12.49 -9.07
CA CYS A 176 -21.76 11.91 -10.16
C CYS A 176 -23.25 11.86 -9.86
N MET A 177 -23.66 12.04 -8.60
CA MET A 177 -25.07 12.18 -8.23
C MET A 177 -25.63 13.56 -8.59
N THR A 178 -24.79 14.60 -8.57
CA THR A 178 -25.19 15.98 -8.88
C THR A 178 -25.10 16.35 -10.36
N LEU A 179 -24.59 15.46 -11.22
CA LEU A 179 -24.48 15.73 -12.65
C LEU A 179 -25.81 15.44 -13.36
N PRO A 180 -26.30 16.36 -14.22
CA PRO A 180 -27.52 16.13 -14.99
C PRO A 180 -27.34 14.93 -15.93
N GLN A 181 -28.37 14.07 -16.00
CA GLN A 181 -28.33 12.77 -16.70
C GLN A 181 -27.87 12.85 -18.16
N ARG A 182 -28.06 14.00 -18.83
CA ARG A 182 -27.66 14.23 -20.23
C ARG A 182 -26.14 14.18 -20.48
N ILE A 183 -25.30 14.34 -19.46
CA ILE A 183 -23.82 14.32 -19.60
C ILE A 183 -23.26 12.89 -19.41
N LEU A 184 -24.06 11.96 -18.88
CA LEU A 184 -23.57 10.66 -18.40
C LEU A 184 -23.45 9.57 -19.46
N PHE A 185 -24.05 9.75 -20.65
CA PHE A 185 -24.20 8.70 -21.66
C PHE A 185 -23.37 8.85 -22.95
N GLY A 186 -22.54 9.89 -23.09
CA GLY A 186 -21.91 10.20 -24.39
C GLY A 186 -20.45 10.63 -24.40
N SER A 187 -19.78 10.74 -23.26
CA SER A 187 -18.42 11.28 -23.24
C SER A 187 -17.60 10.63 -22.14
N THR A 188 -16.46 10.07 -22.52
CA THR A 188 -15.31 9.83 -21.64
C THR A 188 -15.09 11.09 -20.80
N ILE A 189 -15.61 11.10 -19.57
CA ILE A 189 -15.42 12.23 -18.66
C ILE A 189 -13.90 12.37 -18.46
N PRO A 190 -13.29 13.51 -18.84
CA PRO A 190 -11.87 13.69 -18.64
C PRO A 190 -11.53 13.48 -17.17
N ARG A 191 -10.50 12.68 -16.87
CA ARG A 191 -9.95 12.53 -15.52
C ARG A 191 -9.41 13.89 -15.08
N LEU A 192 -10.26 14.75 -14.53
CA LEU A 192 -9.86 16.07 -14.03
C LEU A 192 -8.96 15.90 -12.78
N PRO A 193 -7.95 16.77 -12.62
CA PRO A 193 -6.97 16.64 -11.57
C PRO A 193 -7.61 16.69 -10.18
N ARG A 194 -7.09 15.83 -9.30
CA ARG A 194 -7.51 15.68 -7.91
C ARG A 194 -7.27 17.00 -7.18
N MET A 195 -8.34 17.70 -6.78
CA MET A 195 -8.20 18.83 -5.84
C MET A 195 -7.50 18.33 -4.57
N ARG A 196 -6.30 18.87 -4.32
CA ARG A 196 -5.60 18.73 -3.04
C ARG A 196 -6.49 19.40 -1.98
N ARG A 197 -6.93 18.65 -0.98
CA ARG A 197 -7.40 19.26 0.27
C ARG A 197 -6.14 19.83 0.93
N THR A 198 -6.01 21.15 0.90
CA THR A 198 -5.12 21.90 1.79
C THR A 198 -5.65 21.73 3.20
N GLY A 199 -4.85 21.10 4.04
CA GLY A 199 -4.94 21.05 5.48
C GLY A 199 -3.51 20.97 5.99
#